data_AF-A0A962MJN4-F1
#
_entry.id   AF-A0A962MJN4-F1
#
_cell.length_a   1.000
_cell.length_b   1.000
_cell.length_c   1.000
_cell.angle_alpha   90.00
_cell.angle_beta   90.00
_cell.angle_gamma   90.00
#
_symmetry.space_group_name_H-M   'P 1'
#
loop_
_entity.id
_entity.type
_entity.pdbx_description
1 polymer ?
#
loop_
_entity_poly.entity_id
_entity_poly.type
_entity_poly.pdbx_seq_one_letter_code
_entity_poly.pdbx_strand_id
1 'polypeptide(L)'
;MNIDSKHDITEAELDLINWLSRQALINTDIAILLQGFCERLVGLGVPVVRGHLSTATLDPRLRGFSLTWHRDSGISRQETFLHVQEQPQRWYQSPMYYLLQGGLA
;
A
#
# COMPACT_ATOMS: atom_id res chain seq x y z
N MET A 1 21.02 -0.13 -25.01
CA MET A 1 20.69 -0.64 -23.66
C MET A 1 19.49 -1.54 -23.87
N ASN A 2 19.70 -2.86 -23.81
CA ASN A 2 18.73 -3.85 -24.28
C ASN A 2 17.62 -4.00 -23.22
N ILE A 3 16.38 -3.61 -23.57
CA ILE A 3 15.20 -3.70 -22.70
C ILE A 3 14.42 -4.96 -23.09
N ASP A 4 15.09 -6.11 -23.10
CA ASP A 4 14.47 -7.40 -23.46
C ASP A 4 15.03 -8.51 -22.56
N SER A 5 15.05 -8.29 -21.25
CA SER A 5 15.09 -9.39 -20.29
C SER A 5 13.66 -9.71 -19.88
N LYS A 6 13.10 -10.73 -20.52
CA LYS A 6 11.90 -11.40 -20.04
C LYS A 6 12.24 -11.96 -18.65
N HIS A 7 11.85 -11.24 -17.60
CA HIS A 7 12.09 -11.69 -16.24
C HIS A 7 11.13 -12.84 -15.97
N ASP A 8 11.65 -14.05 -15.92
CA ASP A 8 10.86 -15.21 -15.50
C ASP A 8 10.52 -15.05 -14.02
N ILE A 9 9.24 -15.19 -13.69
CA ILE A 9 8.76 -15.10 -12.31
C ILE A 9 9.42 -16.21 -11.50
N THR A 10 10.13 -15.84 -10.44
CA THR A 10 10.76 -16.78 -9.52
C THR A 10 9.73 -17.56 -8.70
N GLU A 11 10.11 -18.71 -8.16
CA GLU A 11 9.26 -19.49 -7.26
C GLU A 11 8.79 -18.67 -6.05
N ALA A 12 9.67 -17.82 -5.52
CA ALA A 12 9.38 -16.99 -4.36
C ALA A 12 8.40 -15.83 -4.69
N GLU A 13 8.45 -15.29 -5.90
CA GLU A 13 7.44 -14.33 -6.39
C GLU A 13 6.10 -14.99 -6.66
N LEU A 14 6.09 -16.21 -7.24
CA LEU A 14 4.87 -17.00 -7.41
C LEU A 14 4.22 -17.31 -6.05
N ASP A 15 5.01 -17.63 -5.03
CA ASP A 15 4.52 -17.85 -3.68
C ASP A 15 3.88 -16.61 -3.07
N LEU A 16 4.47 -15.43 -3.29
CA LEU A 16 3.88 -14.15 -2.89
C LEU A 16 2.53 -13.92 -3.58
N ILE A 17 2.46 -14.13 -4.91
CA ILE A 17 1.22 -13.99 -5.68
C ILE A 17 0.14 -14.97 -5.20
N ASN A 18 0.53 -16.22 -4.94
CA ASN A 18 -0.37 -17.25 -4.44
C ASN A 18 -0.86 -16.92 -3.02
N TRP A 19 0.01 -16.41 -2.17
CA TRP A 19 -0.37 -15.93 -0.83
C TRP A 19 -1.37 -14.78 -0.93
N LEU A 20 -1.10 -13.78 -1.76
CA LEU A 20 -1.98 -12.62 -1.92
C LEU A 20 -3.37 -13.02 -2.44
N SER A 21 -3.40 -13.89 -3.46
CA SER A 21 -4.64 -14.46 -4.00
C SER A 21 -5.47 -15.18 -2.93
N ARG A 22 -4.81 -16.00 -2.08
CA ARG A 22 -5.49 -16.67 -0.96
C ARG A 22 -6.04 -15.67 0.06
N GLN A 23 -5.30 -14.61 0.39
CA GLN A 23 -5.79 -13.60 1.33
C GLN A 23 -7.03 -12.86 0.83
N ALA A 24 -7.11 -12.60 -0.49
CA ALA A 24 -8.28 -11.97 -1.12
C ALA A 24 -9.53 -12.86 -1.01
N LEU A 25 -9.38 -14.18 -1.14
CA LEU A 25 -10.49 -15.13 -1.06
C LEU A 25 -11.08 -15.28 0.35
N ILE A 26 -10.28 -15.04 1.39
CA ILE A 26 -10.71 -15.18 2.79
C ILE A 26 -11.10 -13.85 3.45
N ASN A 27 -11.23 -12.78 2.66
CA ASN A 27 -11.58 -11.43 3.14
C ASN A 27 -10.68 -10.96 4.30
N THR A 28 -9.36 -11.14 4.13
CA THR A 28 -8.35 -10.77 5.13
C THR A 28 -8.44 -9.29 5.47
N ASP A 29 -8.26 -8.96 6.76
CA ASP A 29 -8.15 -7.57 7.18
C ASP A 29 -7.03 -6.85 6.41
N ILE A 30 -7.35 -5.65 5.91
CA ILE A 30 -6.49 -4.91 4.99
C ILE A 30 -5.17 -4.44 5.64
N ALA A 31 -5.13 -4.26 6.96
CA ALA A 31 -3.90 -3.99 7.69
C ALA A 31 -2.99 -5.22 7.72
N ILE A 32 -3.56 -6.41 7.97
CA ILE A 32 -2.85 -7.69 7.93
C ILE A 32 -2.33 -7.96 6.51
N LEU A 33 -3.15 -7.67 5.49
CA LEU A 33 -2.77 -7.84 4.09
C LEU A 33 -1.55 -6.97 3.73
N LEU A 34 -1.61 -5.67 4.03
CA LEU A 34 -0.51 -4.74 3.75
C LEU A 34 0.77 -5.14 4.48
N GLN A 35 0.66 -5.48 5.76
CA GLN A 35 1.81 -5.90 6.56
C GLN A 35 2.45 -7.16 5.98
N GLY A 36 1.66 -8.23 5.78
CA GLY A 36 2.18 -9.48 5.26
C GLY A 36 2.77 -9.35 3.85
N PHE A 37 2.20 -8.48 3.01
CA PHE A 37 2.76 -8.18 1.69
C PHE A 37 4.14 -7.49 1.80
N CYS A 38 4.24 -6.42 2.59
CA CYS A 38 5.49 -5.70 2.76
C CYS A 38 6.59 -6.57 3.40
N GLU A 39 6.26 -7.35 4.43
CA GLU A 39 7.21 -8.27 5.08
C GLU A 39 7.73 -9.33 4.10
N ARG A 40 6.87 -9.87 3.24
CA ARG A 40 7.29 -10.83 2.21
C ARG A 40 8.19 -10.19 1.16
N LEU A 41 7.88 -8.98 0.69
CA LEU A 41 8.76 -8.25 -0.22
C LEU A 41 10.15 -8.02 0.39
N VAL A 42 10.22 -7.68 1.69
CA VAL A 42 11.49 -7.59 2.42
C VAL A 42 12.21 -8.93 2.47
N GLY A 43 11.48 -10.02 2.70
CA GLY A 43 12.02 -11.39 2.65
C GLY A 43 12.56 -11.79 1.27
N LEU A 44 12.03 -11.21 0.19
CA LEU A 44 12.53 -11.38 -1.19
C LEU A 44 13.74 -10.48 -1.52
N GLY A 45 14.22 -9.69 -0.55
CA GLY A 45 15.36 -8.78 -0.74
C GLY A 45 14.99 -7.39 -1.25
N VAL A 46 13.69 -7.07 -1.39
CA VAL A 46 13.26 -5.71 -1.75
C VAL A 46 13.42 -4.80 -0.52
N PRO A 47 14.17 -3.69 -0.60
CA PRO A 47 14.45 -2.83 0.55
C PRO A 47 13.25 -1.90 0.90
N VAL A 48 12.07 -2.47 1.12
CA VAL A 48 10.87 -1.72 1.52
C VAL A 48 11.02 -1.22 2.95
N VAL A 49 11.13 0.10 3.12
CA VAL A 49 11.21 0.76 4.44
C VAL A 49 9.83 1.21 4.92
N ARG A 50 8.93 1.55 3.98
CA ARG A 50 7.58 2.05 4.24
C ARG A 50 6.63 1.61 3.13
N GLY A 51 5.44 1.13 3.51
CA GLY A 51 4.35 0.81 2.60
C GLY A 51 3.15 1.71 2.89
N HIS A 52 2.49 2.22 1.85
CA HIS A 52 1.30 3.05 2.00
C HIS A 52 0.18 2.50 1.12
N LEU A 53 -1.01 2.34 1.71
CA LEU A 53 -2.21 1.90 1.00
C LEU A 53 -3.33 2.87 1.30
N SER A 54 -3.93 3.44 0.26
CA SER A 54 -5.10 4.30 0.35
C SER A 54 -6.19 3.74 -0.54
N THR A 55 -7.41 3.60 -0.03
CA THR A 55 -8.55 3.15 -0.82
C THR A 55 -9.77 4.00 -0.54
N ALA A 56 -10.56 4.26 -1.59
CA ALA A 56 -11.88 4.83 -1.45
C ALA A 56 -12.84 3.73 -0.97
N THR A 57 -13.67 4.05 0.01
CA THR A 57 -14.72 3.14 0.46
C THR A 57 -16.02 3.48 -0.26
N LEU A 58 -16.79 2.46 -0.65
CA LEU A 58 -18.16 2.62 -1.17
C LEU A 58 -19.18 2.96 -0.07
N ASP A 59 -18.71 3.18 1.16
CA ASP A 59 -19.54 3.54 2.32
C ASP A 59 -19.92 5.03 2.27
N PRO A 60 -21.21 5.42 2.36
CA PRO A 60 -21.63 6.83 2.30
C PRO A 60 -21.08 7.73 3.41
N ARG A 61 -20.59 7.15 4.52
CA ARG A 61 -20.08 7.86 5.70
C ARG A 61 -18.55 8.03 5.68
N LEU A 62 -17.84 7.23 4.88
CA LEU A 62 -16.38 7.19 4.81
C LEU A 62 -15.95 7.42 3.36
N ARG A 63 -15.16 8.46 3.05
CA ARG A 63 -14.60 8.60 1.69
C ARG A 63 -13.58 7.52 1.39
N GLY A 64 -12.89 7.09 2.41
CA GLY A 64 -11.82 6.12 2.31
C GLY A 64 -11.03 6.05 3.60
N PHE A 65 -10.07 5.15 3.60
CA PHE A 65 -9.06 5.11 4.64
C PHE A 65 -7.69 4.92 4.02
N SER A 66 -6.66 5.28 4.78
CA SER A 66 -5.29 4.92 4.45
C SER A 66 -4.61 4.21 5.60
N LEU A 67 -3.61 3.40 5.26
CA LEU A 67 -2.74 2.68 6.16
C LEU A 67 -1.29 2.99 5.81
N THR A 68 -0.43 3.07 6.82
CA THR A 68 1.01 3.17 6.60
C THR A 68 1.72 2.08 7.39
N TRP A 69 2.39 1.17 6.69
CA TRP A 69 3.31 0.19 7.28
C TRP A 69 4.73 0.75 7.32
N HIS A 70 5.44 0.51 8.41
CA HIS A 70 6.87 0.77 8.55
C HIS A 70 7.58 -0.51 8.97
N ARG A 71 8.77 -0.76 8.43
CA ARG A 71 9.55 -1.98 8.72
C ARG A 71 9.77 -2.21 10.22
N ASP A 72 10.09 -1.15 10.95
CA ASP A 72 10.51 -1.26 12.35
C ASP A 72 9.34 -1.15 13.34
N SER A 73 8.18 -0.68 12.90
CA SER A 73 7.04 -0.40 13.79
C SER A 73 5.70 -0.98 13.33
N GLY A 74 5.69 -1.74 12.23
CA GLY A 74 4.48 -2.37 11.69
C GLY A 74 3.47 -1.36 11.16
N ILE A 75 2.18 -1.73 11.20
CA ILE A 75 1.09 -0.87 10.75
C ILE A 75 0.89 0.30 11.71
N SER A 76 0.87 1.49 11.14
CA SER A 76 0.56 2.73 11.81
C SER A 76 -0.70 3.35 11.18
N ARG A 77 -1.48 3.98 12.08
CA ARG A 77 -2.60 4.91 11.84
C ARG A 77 -3.46 4.60 10.61
N GLN A 78 -4.66 4.08 10.85
CA GLN A 78 -5.75 4.10 9.89
C GLN A 78 -6.32 5.52 9.81
N GLU A 79 -6.02 6.26 8.75
CA GLU A 79 -6.56 7.60 8.57
C GLU A 79 -7.87 7.53 7.82
N THR A 80 -8.97 7.75 8.53
CA THR A 80 -10.29 7.90 7.91
C THR A 80 -10.41 9.29 7.28
N PHE A 81 -10.74 9.32 5.99
CA PHE A 81 -11.07 10.57 5.30
C PHE A 81 -12.58 10.81 5.40
N LEU A 82 -12.96 11.84 6.17
CA LEU A 82 -14.34 12.30 6.23
C LEU A 82 -14.69 13.14 5.00
N HIS A 83 -15.98 13.24 4.68
CA HIS A 83 -16.53 14.20 3.71
C HIS A 83 -16.46 15.64 4.27
N VAL A 84 -15.26 16.19 4.42
CA VAL A 84 -15.04 17.60 4.78
C VAL A 84 -14.71 18.40 3.52
N GLN A 85 -15.23 19.63 3.40
CA GLN A 85 -14.96 20.50 2.25
C GLN A 85 -13.48 20.93 2.16
N GLU A 86 -12.77 20.99 3.30
CA GLU A 86 -11.37 21.39 3.38
C GLU A 86 -10.46 20.20 3.73
N GLN A 87 -9.32 20.11 3.04
CA GLN A 87 -8.29 19.12 3.36
C GLN A 87 -7.53 19.55 4.61
N PRO A 88 -7.18 18.64 5.53
CA PRO A 88 -6.42 18.98 6.73
C PRO A 88 -5.02 19.47 6.36
N GLN A 89 -4.43 20.40 7.12
CA GLN A 89 -3.13 21.01 6.75
C GLN A 89 -1.98 20.03 6.53
N ARG A 90 -2.03 18.88 7.21
CA ARG A 90 -1.09 17.78 7.00
C ARG A 90 -1.07 17.25 5.55
N TRP A 91 -2.17 17.39 4.80
CA TRP A 91 -2.26 16.98 3.39
C TRP A 91 -1.30 17.79 2.51
N TYR A 92 -1.34 19.12 2.62
CA TYR A 92 -0.47 20.03 1.85
C TYR A 92 1.02 19.89 2.22
N GLN A 93 1.30 19.33 3.40
CA GLN A 93 2.66 19.00 3.84
C GLN A 93 3.06 17.56 3.49
N SER A 94 2.14 16.75 2.97
CA SER A 94 2.42 15.34 2.69
C SER A 94 3.17 15.17 1.36
N PRO A 95 4.08 14.19 1.26
CA PRO A 95 4.71 13.85 -0.02
C PRO A 95 3.70 13.50 -1.12
N MET A 96 2.56 12.92 -0.75
CA MET A 96 1.49 12.55 -1.69
C MET A 96 0.92 13.77 -2.43
N TYR A 97 0.74 14.89 -1.73
CA TYR A 97 0.28 16.14 -2.35
C TYR A 97 1.25 16.59 -3.45
N TYR A 98 2.55 16.59 -3.17
CA TYR A 98 3.58 16.99 -4.14
C TYR A 98 3.68 16.01 -5.32
N LEU A 99 3.55 14.70 -5.08
CA LEU A 99 3.56 13.70 -6.15
C LEU A 99 2.37 13.87 -7.10
N LEU A 100 1.17 14.06 -6.57
CA LEU A 100 -0.05 14.24 -7.37
C LEU A 100 -0.06 15.57 -8.11
N GLN A 101 0.41 16.65 -7.48
CA GLN A 101 0.52 17.95 -8.14
C GLN A 101 1.57 17.94 -9.26
N GLY A 102 2.66 17.19 -9.07
CA GLY A 102 3.72 17.06 -10.06
C GLY A 102 3.45 16.08 -11.20
N GLY A 103 2.33 15.34 -11.16
CA GLY A 103 2.04 14.28 -12.14
C GLY A 103 2.98 13.07 -12.05
N LEU A 104 3.53 12.82 -10.85
CA LEU A 104 4.50 11.76 -10.57
C LEU A 104 3.87 10.57 -9.83
N ALA A 105 2.53 10.48 -9.85
CA ALA A 105 1.73 9.45 -9.21
C ALA A 105 1.06 8.56 -10.25
#